data_AF-A0A3P5YSN5-F1
#
_entry.id   AF-A0A3P5YSN5-F1
#
_cell.length_a   1.000
_cell.length_b   1.000
_cell.length_c   1.000
_cell.angle_alpha   90.00
_cell.angle_beta   90.00
_cell.angle_gamma   90.00
#
_symmetry.space_group_name_H-M   'P 1'
#
loop_
_entity.id
_entity.type
_entity.pdbx_description
1 polymer ?
#
loop_
_entity_poly.entity_id
_entity_poly.type
_entity_poly.pdbx_seq_one_letter_code
_entity_poly.pdbx_strand_id
1 'polypeptide(L)'
;MKNISIFLFVFTLCMIDNAYGANLLKGEKTTLYFRNGLSYKKWLKVHCKSGNDDMGVHYLKPGASDYTFSFHDNVLGGTLIWCTLSKGPDYKVSSRFDAYKQNKDKPHGKSYNYLAKDDGIYHSNLVEFKLHKKFDWK
;
A
#
# COMPACT_ATOMS: atom_id res chain seq x y z
N MET A 1 -43.98 -8.79 19.53
CA MET A 1 -42.89 -8.00 20.17
C MET A 1 -41.47 -8.40 19.75
N LYS A 2 -41.19 -9.65 19.32
CA LYS A 2 -39.86 -10.05 18.83
C LYS A 2 -39.40 -9.32 17.55
N ASN A 3 -40.31 -9.10 16.59
CA ASN A 3 -39.95 -8.50 15.29
C ASN A 3 -39.66 -7.00 15.39
N ILE A 4 -40.28 -6.30 16.35
CA ILE A 4 -40.02 -4.87 16.63
C ILE A 4 -38.61 -4.70 17.21
N SER A 5 -38.18 -5.61 18.08
CA SER A 5 -36.82 -5.60 18.63
C SER A 5 -35.75 -5.85 17.57
N ILE A 6 -36.02 -6.73 16.59
CA ILE A 6 -35.11 -6.97 15.45
C ILE A 6 -35.03 -5.72 14.56
N PHE A 7 -36.17 -5.12 14.23
CA PHE A 7 -36.22 -3.89 13.42
C PHE A 7 -35.48 -2.72 14.08
N LEU A 8 -35.63 -2.55 15.40
CA LEU A 8 -34.91 -1.52 16.15
C LEU A 8 -33.40 -1.76 16.13
N PHE A 9 -32.95 -3.02 16.22
CA PHE A 9 -31.53 -3.36 16.15
C PHE A 9 -30.91 -3.07 14.77
N VAL A 10 -31.64 -3.37 13.69
CA VAL A 10 -31.22 -3.09 12.32
C VAL A 10 -31.16 -1.59 12.05
N PHE A 11 -32.17 -0.82 12.50
CA PHE A 11 -32.16 0.64 12.36
C PHE A 11 -31.02 1.31 13.13
N THR A 12 -30.68 0.81 14.33
CA THR A 12 -29.53 1.32 15.08
C THR A 12 -28.20 1.04 14.39
N LEU A 13 -28.04 -0.11 13.72
CA LEU A 13 -26.83 -0.42 12.94
C LEU A 13 -26.66 0.52 11.73
N CYS A 14 -27.75 0.84 11.02
CA CYS A 14 -27.70 1.73 9.85
C CYS A 14 -27.40 3.21 10.18
N MET A 15 -27.73 3.66 11.40
CA MET A 15 -27.52 5.06 11.80
C MET A 15 -26.09 5.33 12.30
N ILE A 16 -25.33 4.29 12.64
CA ILE A 16 -23.93 4.42 13.09
C ILE A 16 -22.98 4.70 11.92
N ASP A 17 -23.31 4.25 10.70
CA ASP A 17 -22.48 4.46 9.51
C ASP A 17 -22.36 5.93 9.08
N ASN A 18 -23.35 6.77 9.42
CA ASN A 18 -23.43 8.17 8.97
C ASN A 18 -23.03 9.20 10.04
N ALA A 19 -23.06 8.85 11.33
CA ALA A 19 -22.78 9.78 12.44
C ALA A 19 -21.29 9.86 12.79
N TYR A 20 -20.54 8.80 12.49
CA TYR A 20 -19.09 8.73 12.65
C TYR A 20 -18.55 8.21 11.33
N GLY A 21 -17.70 8.96 10.61
CA GLY A 21 -17.06 8.45 9.38
C GLY A 21 -16.18 7.19 9.56
N ALA A 22 -16.27 6.53 10.72
CA ALA A 22 -15.68 5.25 11.03
C ALA A 22 -16.62 4.13 10.56
N ASN A 23 -16.30 3.54 9.40
CA ASN A 23 -16.82 2.23 9.06
C ASN A 23 -16.23 1.24 10.10
N LEU A 24 -17.02 0.82 11.10
CA LEU A 24 -16.62 -0.16 12.12
C LEU A 24 -16.12 -1.50 11.56
N LEU A 25 -16.36 -1.74 10.26
CA LEU A 25 -15.94 -2.93 9.52
C LEU A 25 -14.72 -2.71 8.61
N LYS A 26 -14.10 -1.52 8.58
CA LYS A 26 -12.87 -1.27 7.79
C LYS A 26 -11.65 -1.27 8.70
N GLY A 27 -10.66 -2.10 8.37
CA GLY A 27 -9.35 -2.07 9.01
C GLY A 27 -8.64 -0.73 8.82
N GLU A 28 -7.50 -0.56 9.47
CA GLU A 28 -6.76 0.70 9.39
C GLU A 28 -6.34 1.03 7.95
N LYS A 29 -6.33 2.33 7.61
CA LYS A 29 -5.95 2.80 6.27
C LYS A 29 -4.43 2.85 6.14
N THR A 30 -3.89 2.10 5.19
CA THR A 30 -2.46 2.07 4.87
C THR A 30 -2.24 2.70 3.49
N THR A 31 -1.14 3.44 3.32
CA THR A 31 -0.78 4.07 2.05
C THR A 31 0.62 3.67 1.62
N LEU A 32 0.78 3.21 0.38
CA LEU A 32 2.09 2.96 -0.22
C LEU A 32 2.50 4.16 -1.06
N TYR A 33 3.78 4.52 -1.00
CA TYR A 33 4.39 5.59 -1.78
C TYR A 33 5.59 5.06 -2.55
N PHE A 34 5.63 5.31 -3.85
CA PHE A 34 6.72 4.92 -4.73
C PHE A 34 7.32 6.15 -5.39
N ARG A 35 8.61 6.39 -5.17
CA ARG A 35 9.34 7.54 -5.68
C ARG A 35 10.50 7.10 -6.57
N ASN A 36 10.69 7.83 -7.67
CA ASN A 36 11.84 7.67 -8.55
C ASN A 36 12.99 8.59 -8.11
N GLY A 37 14.05 8.00 -7.56
CA GLY A 37 15.33 8.65 -7.24
C GLY A 37 16.51 8.10 -8.05
N LEU A 38 16.24 7.51 -9.22
CA LEU A 38 17.27 7.06 -10.16
C LEU A 38 18.01 8.26 -10.78
N SER A 39 19.28 8.07 -11.16
CA SER A 39 20.04 9.09 -11.91
C SER A 39 19.37 9.48 -13.23
N TYR A 40 19.75 10.65 -13.74
CA TYR A 40 19.12 11.38 -14.84
C TYR A 40 18.54 10.51 -15.97
N LYS A 41 17.33 10.90 -16.39
CA LYS A 41 16.54 10.35 -17.50
C LYS A 41 16.11 8.88 -17.36
N LYS A 42 16.37 8.22 -16.22
CA LYS A 42 15.89 6.85 -15.98
C LYS A 42 14.47 6.84 -15.44
N TRP A 43 13.56 6.26 -16.20
CA TRP A 43 12.19 6.04 -15.74
C TRP A 43 12.13 4.82 -14.80
N LEU A 44 11.27 4.92 -13.80
CA LEU A 44 10.94 3.81 -12.91
C LEU A 44 9.58 3.24 -13.34
N LYS A 45 9.53 1.92 -13.57
CA LYS A 45 8.28 1.19 -13.74
C LYS A 45 7.89 0.59 -12.39
N VAL A 46 6.65 0.79 -11.98
CA VAL A 46 6.06 0.23 -10.75
C VAL A 46 4.86 -0.61 -11.13
N HIS A 47 4.79 -1.84 -10.64
CA HIS A 47 3.64 -2.73 -10.83
C HIS A 47 3.33 -3.46 -9.53
N CYS A 48 2.16 -3.22 -8.94
CA CYS A 48 1.73 -3.83 -7.70
C CYS A 48 0.49 -4.69 -7.90
N LYS A 49 0.35 -5.75 -7.08
CA LYS A 49 -0.82 -6.63 -7.07
C LYS A 49 -1.14 -7.09 -5.65
N SER A 50 -2.39 -7.50 -5.44
CA SER A 50 -2.91 -8.06 -4.18
C SER A 50 -3.92 -9.17 -4.48
N GLY A 51 -3.58 -10.43 -4.21
CA GLY A 51 -4.44 -11.55 -4.59
C GLY A 51 -4.70 -11.57 -6.10
N ASN A 52 -5.96 -11.45 -6.50
CA ASN A 52 -6.38 -11.35 -7.91
C ASN A 52 -6.43 -9.92 -8.45
N ASP A 53 -6.22 -8.92 -7.58
CA ASP A 53 -6.32 -7.51 -7.95
C ASP A 53 -4.98 -7.02 -8.48
N ASP A 54 -5.02 -6.39 -9.67
CA ASP A 54 -3.88 -5.77 -10.32
C ASP A 54 -4.02 -4.24 -10.25
N MET A 55 -3.06 -3.56 -9.62
CA MET A 55 -3.08 -2.10 -9.44
C MET A 55 -2.56 -1.35 -10.69
N GLY A 56 -2.23 -2.10 -11.74
CA GLY A 56 -1.74 -1.58 -13.00
C GLY A 56 -0.25 -1.24 -12.99
N VAL A 57 0.23 -0.87 -14.17
CA VAL A 57 1.61 -0.47 -14.41
C VAL A 57 1.70 1.06 -14.44
N HIS A 58 2.61 1.61 -13.63
CA HIS A 58 2.84 3.05 -13.53
C HIS A 58 4.28 3.39 -13.89
N TYR A 59 4.47 4.45 -14.66
CA TYR A 59 5.76 4.88 -15.18
C TYR A 59 6.11 6.26 -14.62
N LEU A 60 7.17 6.34 -13.82
CA LEU A 60 7.57 7.55 -13.11
C LEU A 60 8.85 8.12 -13.73
N LYS A 61 8.75 9.32 -14.31
CA LYS A 61 9.93 10.09 -14.74
C LYS A 61 10.71 10.61 -13.51
N PRO A 62 12.03 10.86 -13.63
CA PRO A 62 12.79 11.52 -12.56
C PRO A 62 12.15 12.85 -12.14
N GLY A 63 12.02 13.07 -10.83
CA GLY A 63 11.43 14.30 -10.27
C GLY A 63 9.92 14.45 -10.45
N ALA A 64 9.20 13.42 -10.94
CA ALA A 64 7.74 13.41 -10.91
C ALA A 64 7.19 13.26 -9.48
N SER A 65 5.89 13.54 -9.35
CA SER A 65 5.11 13.15 -8.18
C SER A 65 5.18 11.65 -7.94
N ASP A 66 5.12 11.26 -6.67
CA ASP A 66 5.10 9.86 -6.26
C ASP A 66 3.87 9.14 -6.83
N TYR A 67 4.03 7.86 -7.18
CA TYR A 67 2.88 6.98 -7.33
C TYR A 67 2.44 6.53 -5.95
N THR A 68 1.17 6.71 -5.64
CA THR A 68 0.61 6.35 -4.34
C THR A 68 -0.79 5.80 -4.48
N PHE A 69 -1.14 4.89 -3.58
CA PHE A 69 -2.49 4.42 -3.40
C PHE A 69 -2.69 3.98 -1.94
N SER A 70 -3.93 4.10 -1.47
CA SER A 70 -4.33 3.68 -0.14
C SER A 70 -5.26 2.47 -0.23
N PHE A 71 -5.21 1.65 0.80
CA PHE A 71 -6.08 0.50 0.99
C PHE A 71 -6.40 0.37 2.47
N HIS A 72 -7.42 -0.41 2.77
CA HIS A 72 -7.75 -0.80 4.14
C HIS A 72 -7.34 -2.24 4.35
N ASP A 73 -6.87 -2.50 5.55
CA ASP A 73 -6.66 -3.86 6.00
C ASP A 73 -7.95 -4.67 6.00
N ASN A 74 -7.83 -5.97 5.68
CA ASN A 74 -8.93 -6.89 5.84
C ASN A 74 -9.12 -7.19 7.33
N VAL A 75 -10.35 -7.12 7.83
CA VAL A 75 -10.67 -7.40 9.24
C VAL A 75 -10.28 -8.82 9.63
N LEU A 76 -10.37 -9.78 8.69
CA LEU A 76 -9.97 -11.17 8.92
C LEU A 76 -8.46 -11.42 8.75
N GLY A 77 -7.71 -10.39 8.36
CA GLY A 77 -6.29 -10.50 8.04
C GLY A 77 -6.00 -10.89 6.59
N GLY A 78 -4.72 -11.12 6.30
CA GLY A 78 -4.27 -11.72 5.04
C GLY A 78 -4.04 -10.75 3.89
N THR A 79 -4.17 -9.44 4.08
CA THR A 79 -3.82 -8.48 3.03
C THR A 79 -2.32 -8.59 2.70
N LEU A 80 -2.01 -8.92 1.46
CA LEU A 80 -0.65 -9.02 0.92
C LEU A 80 -0.58 -8.21 -0.38
N ILE A 81 0.31 -7.22 -0.41
CA ILE A 81 0.60 -6.44 -1.61
C ILE A 81 2.06 -6.69 -1.97
N TRP A 82 2.29 -7.27 -3.13
CA TRP A 82 3.63 -7.39 -3.70
C TRP A 82 3.78 -6.44 -4.88
N CYS A 83 4.97 -5.87 -5.00
CA CYS A 83 5.30 -4.94 -6.06
C CYS A 83 6.56 -5.38 -6.79
N THR A 84 6.60 -5.10 -8.08
CA THR A 84 7.79 -5.21 -8.92
C THR A 84 8.16 -3.80 -9.35
N LEU A 85 9.36 -3.38 -8.97
CA LEU A 85 9.97 -2.16 -9.49
C LEU A 85 10.98 -2.56 -10.56
N SER A 86 11.02 -1.80 -11.66
CA SER A 86 11.95 -2.06 -12.76
C SER A 86 12.54 -0.77 -13.27
N LYS A 87 13.80 -0.81 -13.68
CA LYS A 87 14.56 0.35 -14.17
C LYS A 87 15.33 0.01 -15.44
N GLY A 88 15.82 1.06 -16.09
CA GLY A 88 16.60 0.97 -17.32
C GLY A 88 15.74 1.08 -18.57
N PRO A 89 16.38 1.18 -19.75
CA PRO A 89 15.68 1.44 -21.02
C PRO A 89 14.73 0.31 -21.43
N ASP A 90 15.02 -0.94 -21.04
CA ASP A 90 14.21 -2.13 -21.35
C ASP A 90 13.51 -2.74 -20.12
N TYR A 91 13.63 -2.09 -18.96
CA TYR A 91 13.04 -2.54 -17.69
C TYR A 91 13.43 -3.97 -17.26
N LYS A 92 14.56 -4.51 -17.73
CA LYS A 92 15.01 -5.86 -17.33
C LYS A 92 15.57 -5.92 -15.93
N VAL A 93 16.21 -4.84 -15.46
CA VAL A 93 16.72 -4.75 -14.09
C VAL A 93 15.54 -4.49 -13.16
N SER A 94 15.21 -5.47 -12.33
CA SER A 94 13.97 -5.44 -11.55
C SER A 94 14.13 -6.05 -10.18
N SER A 95 13.25 -5.65 -9.26
CA SER A 95 13.18 -6.24 -7.94
C SER A 95 11.72 -6.40 -7.54
N ARG A 96 11.36 -7.64 -7.20
CA ARG A 96 10.03 -8.00 -6.70
C ARG A 96 10.10 -8.26 -5.21
N PHE A 97 9.20 -7.65 -4.46
CA PHE A 97 9.14 -7.73 -3.00
C PHE A 97 7.72 -7.55 -2.47
N ASP A 98 7.49 -8.04 -1.26
CA ASP A 98 6.25 -7.80 -0.51
C ASP A 98 6.30 -6.37 0.05
N ALA A 99 5.54 -5.47 -0.57
CA ALA A 99 5.44 -4.07 -0.16
C ALA A 99 4.57 -3.91 1.09
N TYR A 100 3.60 -4.79 1.27
CA TYR A 100 2.81 -4.85 2.49
C TYR A 100 2.39 -6.27 2.80
N LYS A 101 2.46 -6.64 4.07
CA LYS A 101 1.90 -7.90 4.58
C LYS A 101 1.25 -7.63 5.92
N GLN A 102 -0.05 -7.83 5.97
CA GLN A 102 -0.82 -7.72 7.19
C GLN A 102 -0.36 -8.78 8.20
N ASN A 103 -0.15 -8.36 9.43
CA ASN A 103 0.38 -9.15 10.53
C ASN A 103 -0.15 -8.60 11.86
N LYS A 104 -1.00 -9.39 12.51
CA LYS A 104 -1.70 -9.02 13.76
C LYS A 104 -0.78 -8.52 14.88
N ASP A 105 0.50 -8.93 14.89
CA ASP A 105 1.47 -8.56 15.91
C ASP A 105 2.23 -7.26 15.59
N LYS A 106 2.02 -6.67 14.41
CA LYS A 106 2.66 -5.44 13.97
C LYS A 106 1.62 -4.34 13.80
N PRO A 107 1.92 -3.10 14.21
CA PRO A 107 1.01 -1.98 13.99
C PRO A 107 0.75 -1.81 12.49
N HIS A 108 -0.52 -1.64 12.12
CA HIS A 108 -0.99 -1.39 10.77
C HIS A 108 -1.39 0.08 10.60
N GLY A 109 -1.96 0.46 9.46
CA GLY A 109 -2.59 1.77 9.33
C GLY A 109 -1.65 2.96 9.12
N LYS A 110 -0.59 2.78 8.32
CA LYS A 110 0.50 3.78 8.22
C LYS A 110 0.98 4.00 6.79
N SER A 111 2.00 4.85 6.65
CA SER A 111 2.67 5.10 5.38
C SER A 111 3.88 4.18 5.22
N TYR A 112 3.98 3.55 4.05
CA TYR A 112 5.12 2.76 3.61
C TYR A 112 5.74 3.43 2.40
N ASN A 113 6.99 3.85 2.50
CA ASN A 113 7.67 4.60 1.47
C ASN A 113 8.72 3.72 0.79
N TYR A 114 8.78 3.81 -0.53
CA TYR A 114 9.75 3.14 -1.38
C TYR A 114 10.43 4.16 -2.28
N LEU A 115 11.75 4.33 -2.10
CA LEU A 115 12.58 5.17 -2.95
C LEU A 115 13.51 4.30 -3.78
N ALA A 116 13.29 4.26 -5.09
CA ALA A 116 14.19 3.57 -6.01
C ALA A 116 15.42 4.45 -6.30
N LYS A 117 16.61 3.97 -5.95
CA LYS A 117 17.91 4.56 -6.28
C LYS A 117 18.70 3.64 -7.20
N ASP A 118 19.79 4.14 -7.76
CA ASP A 118 20.60 3.36 -8.70
C ASP A 118 21.16 2.07 -8.08
N ASP A 119 21.47 2.06 -6.79
CA ASP A 119 22.07 0.93 -6.10
C ASP A 119 21.04 0.01 -5.42
N GLY A 120 19.78 0.43 -5.26
CA GLY A 120 18.73 -0.40 -4.71
C GLY A 120 17.45 0.35 -4.38
N ILE A 121 16.54 -0.33 -3.69
CA ILE A 121 15.26 0.21 -3.25
C ILE A 121 15.33 0.42 -1.75
N TYR A 122 15.12 1.66 -1.36
CA TYR A 122 15.13 2.09 0.02
C TYR A 122 13.72 2.12 0.58
N HIS A 123 13.59 1.80 1.87
CA HIS A 123 12.32 1.74 2.57
C HIS A 123 12.36 2.55 3.86
N SER A 124 11.23 3.18 4.18
CA SER A 124 10.92 3.70 5.50
C SER A 124 9.43 3.59 5.75
N ASN A 125 9.06 3.63 7.02
CA ASN A 125 7.66 3.69 7.44
C ASN A 125 7.56 4.53 8.73
N LEU A 126 6.36 4.66 9.28
CA LEU A 126 6.12 5.46 10.49
C LEU A 126 6.64 4.81 11.79
N VAL A 127 7.20 3.60 11.75
CA VAL A 127 7.91 2.98 12.87
C VAL A 127 9.41 3.17 12.68
N GLU A 128 9.89 2.89 11.48
CA GLU A 128 11.27 3.07 11.05
C GLU A 128 11.36 4.26 10.08
N PHE A 129 11.41 5.47 10.65
CA PHE A 129 11.44 6.72 9.87
C PHE A 129 12.69 6.86 9.00
N LYS A 130 13.81 6.25 9.42
CA LYS A 130 15.07 6.32 8.68
C LYS A 130 14.98 5.46 7.42
N LEU A 131 15.19 6.15 6.30
CA LEU A 131 15.28 5.50 5.00
C LEU A 131 16.54 4.63 4.93
N HIS A 132 16.36 3.33 4.76
CA HIS A 132 17.46 2.36 4.64
C HIS A 132 17.30 1.53 3.38
N LYS A 133 18.43 1.10 2.78
CA LYS A 133 18.41 0.21 1.62
C LYS A 133 17.87 -1.15 2.07
N LYS A 134 16.75 -1.58 1.48
CA LYS A 134 16.05 -2.80 1.89
C LYS A 134 16.11 -3.89 0.83
N PHE A 135 16.14 -3.50 -0.45
CA PHE A 135 16.19 -4.45 -1.55
C PHE A 135 17.26 -4.06 -2.57
N ASP A 136 18.00 -5.06 -3.05
CA ASP A 136 18.88 -4.91 -4.19
C ASP A 136 18.10 -5.07 -5.50
N TRP A 137 18.67 -4.51 -6.56
CA TRP A 137 18.26 -4.80 -7.93
C TRP A 137 18.72 -6.22 -8.31
N LYS A 138 17.92 -6.92 -9.11
CA LYS A 138 18.28 -8.20 -9.73
C LYS A 138 18.45 -8.05 -11.23
#